data_AF-A0A5R8M414-F1
#
_entry.id   AF-A0A5R8M414-F1
#
_cell.length_a   1.000
_cell.length_b   1.000
_cell.length_c   1.000
_cell.angle_alpha   90.00
_cell.angle_beta   90.00
_cell.angle_gamma   90.00
#
_symmetry.space_group_name_H-M   'P 1'
#
loop_
_entity.id
_entity.type
_entity.pdbx_description
1 polymer ?
#
loop_
_entity_poly.entity_id
_entity_poly.type
_entity_poly.pdbx_seq_one_letter_code
_entity_poly.pdbx_strand_id
1 'polypeptide(L)'
;DLNAPDIIVRNEKRMLQESVDALLDNGRRGRAITGSNKRPLKSLADMIKGKQGRFRQNLLGKRVDYSGRSVITVGPTLRLHQCGLPKKMALELFKPFIYSKLQSLGYASTIKAAKKMVERELPEVWDILADVIREHPVLLNRAPTLHR
;
A
#
# COMPACT_ATOMS: atom_id res chain seq x y z
N ASP A 1 -1.43 43.71 33.47
CA ASP A 1 -1.37 42.31 33.92
C ASP A 1 -2.65 41.92 34.65
N LEU A 2 -3.31 40.85 34.17
CA LEU A 2 -4.43 40.24 34.90
C LEU A 2 -3.82 39.52 36.11
N ASN A 3 -3.82 40.16 37.29
CA ASN A 3 -3.31 39.62 38.55
C ASN A 3 -4.23 38.48 39.05
N ALA A 4 -4.22 37.36 38.34
CA ALA A 4 -4.96 36.17 38.72
C ALA A 4 -4.34 35.53 39.98
N PRO A 5 -5.17 35.04 40.92
CA PRO A 5 -4.69 34.31 42.09
C PRO A 5 -3.75 33.15 41.74
N ASP A 6 -2.70 32.94 42.56
CA ASP A 6 -1.68 31.91 42.35
C ASP A 6 -2.25 30.49 42.18
N ILE A 7 -3.37 30.19 42.85
CA ILE A 7 -4.03 28.88 42.77
C ILE A 7 -4.52 28.62 41.34
N ILE A 8 -5.08 29.63 40.68
CA ILE A 8 -5.57 29.52 39.29
C ILE A 8 -4.39 29.30 38.36
N VAL A 9 -3.32 30.09 38.51
CA VAL A 9 -2.10 29.97 37.69
C VAL A 9 -1.47 28.58 37.84
N ARG A 10 -1.43 28.02 39.06
CA ARG A 10 -0.92 26.66 39.30
C ARG A 10 -1.79 25.59 38.65
N ASN A 11 -3.12 25.74 38.69
CA ASN A 11 -4.03 24.78 38.07
C ASN A 11 -3.93 24.80 36.53
N GLU A 12 -3.87 25.99 35.93
CA GLU A 12 -3.68 26.14 34.48
C GLU A 12 -2.35 25.54 34.01
N LYS A 13 -1.26 25.79 34.73
CA LYS A 13 0.04 25.17 34.44
C LYS A 13 -0.01 23.65 34.51
N ARG A 14 -0.74 23.08 35.48
CA ARG A 14 -0.96 21.63 35.59
C ARG A 14 -1.76 21.09 34.41
N MET A 15 -2.87 21.73 34.04
CA MET A 15 -3.70 21.31 32.90
C MET A 15 -2.94 21.41 31.57
N LEU A 16 -2.10 22.42 31.40
CA LEU A 16 -1.20 22.55 30.25
C LEU A 16 -0.20 21.40 30.19
N GLN A 17 0.44 21.05 31.31
CA GLN A 17 1.36 19.91 31.38
C GLN A 17 0.66 18.61 31.01
N GLU A 18 -0.54 18.36 31.54
CA GLU A 18 -1.34 17.15 31.22
C GLU A 18 -1.71 17.08 29.74
N SER A 19 -2.00 18.23 29.13
CA SER A 19 -2.31 18.31 27.69
C SER A 19 -1.07 18.00 26.83
N VAL A 20 0.10 18.51 27.20
CA VAL A 20 1.37 18.23 26.51
C VAL A 20 1.77 16.77 26.68
N ASP A 21 1.64 16.22 27.89
CA ASP A 21 1.90 14.81 28.18
C ASP A 21 1.01 13.90 27.32
N ALA A 22 -0.29 14.23 27.20
CA ALA A 22 -1.23 13.48 26.37
C ALA A 22 -0.93 13.59 24.87
N LEU A 23 -0.47 14.75 24.40
CA LEU A 23 -0.07 14.94 23.00
C LEU A 23 1.15 14.06 22.63
N LEU A 24 2.15 14.01 23.52
CA LEU A 24 3.39 13.28 23.30
C LEU A 24 3.23 11.77 23.50
N ASP A 25 2.67 11.34 24.64
CA ASP A 25 2.48 9.93 25.00
C ASP A 25 1.25 9.74 25.92
N ASN A 26 0.08 9.67 25.29
CA ASN A 26 -1.21 9.57 25.96
C ASN A 26 -1.31 8.29 26.80
N GLY A 27 -1.65 8.44 28.09
CA GLY A 27 -1.78 7.33 29.02
C GLY A 27 -0.46 6.84 29.62
N ARG A 28 0.67 7.50 29.37
CA ARG A 28 1.93 7.23 30.09
C ARG A 28 1.82 7.63 31.57
N ARG A 29 1.11 8.72 31.85
CA ARG A 29 0.81 9.21 33.20
C ARG A 29 -0.70 9.38 33.34
N GLY A 30 -1.29 8.69 34.32
CA GLY A 30 -2.73 8.76 34.58
C GLY A 30 -3.60 8.09 33.53
N ARG A 31 -4.88 8.46 33.51
CA ARG A 31 -5.88 7.89 32.59
C ARG A 31 -5.74 8.52 31.20
N ALA A 32 -5.67 7.70 30.16
CA ALA A 32 -5.60 8.17 28.80
C ALA A 32 -6.82 9.04 28.44
N ILE A 33 -6.57 10.17 27.77
CA ILE A 33 -7.62 11.05 27.27
C ILE A 33 -8.36 10.32 26.15
N THR A 34 -9.69 10.25 26.27
CA THR A 34 -10.57 9.59 25.32
C THR A 34 -11.34 10.60 24.48
N GLY A 35 -11.51 10.32 23.19
CA GLY A 35 -12.41 11.09 22.33
C GLY A 35 -13.89 10.80 22.60
N SER A 36 -14.77 11.39 21.79
CA SER A 36 -16.24 11.21 21.84
C SER A 36 -16.68 9.75 21.84
N ASN A 37 -15.96 8.88 21.10
CA ASN A 37 -16.26 7.45 21.02
C ASN A 37 -15.70 6.62 22.20
N LYS A 38 -15.29 7.26 23.30
CA LYS A 38 -14.62 6.66 24.47
C LYS A 38 -13.33 5.88 24.14
N ARG A 39 -12.80 6.02 22.92
CA ARG A 39 -11.51 5.45 22.51
C ARG A 39 -10.38 6.39 22.90
N PRO A 40 -9.26 5.87 23.46
CA PRO A 40 -8.07 6.67 23.70
C PRO A 40 -7.58 7.35 22.42
N LEU A 41 -7.25 8.64 22.51
CA LEU A 41 -6.63 9.36 21.41
C LEU A 41 -5.22 8.83 21.17
N LYS A 42 -4.80 8.73 19.91
CA LYS A 42 -3.44 8.33 19.55
C LYS A 42 -2.49 9.51 19.74
N SER A 43 -1.44 9.30 20.51
CA SER A 43 -0.35 10.27 20.69
C SER A 43 0.71 10.18 19.59
N LEU A 44 1.65 11.13 19.59
CA LEU A 44 2.80 11.09 18.68
C LEU A 44 3.65 9.82 18.87
N ALA A 45 3.85 9.37 20.11
CA ALA A 45 4.53 8.12 20.40
C ALA A 45 3.78 6.91 19.82
N ASP A 46 2.45 6.86 19.95
CA ASP A 46 1.60 5.78 19.40
C ASP A 46 1.63 5.71 17.87
N MET A 47 1.81 6.84 17.20
CA MET A 47 1.97 6.85 15.75
C MET A 47 3.24 6.12 15.30
N ILE A 48 4.26 6.05 16.14
CA ILE A 48 5.57 5.49 15.81
C ILE A 48 5.66 4.02 16.26
N LYS A 49 5.18 3.71 17.48
CA LYS A 49 5.32 2.39 18.12
C LYS A 49 4.24 1.39 17.70
N GLY A 50 4.52 0.11 17.91
CA GLY A 50 3.55 -0.98 17.71
C GLY A 50 3.38 -1.46 16.26
N LYS A 51 2.48 -2.42 16.06
CA LYS A 51 2.24 -3.08 14.76
C LYS A 51 1.65 -2.13 13.70
N GLN A 52 0.79 -1.21 14.13
CA GLN A 52 0.18 -0.17 13.29
C GLN A 52 0.97 1.15 13.33
N GLY A 53 2.17 1.12 13.92
CA GLY A 53 3.07 2.28 13.95
C GLY A 53 3.78 2.45 12.62
N ARG A 54 4.26 3.67 12.35
CA ARG A 54 4.90 4.06 11.09
C ARG A 54 6.06 3.15 10.70
N PHE A 55 6.91 2.74 11.63
CA PHE A 55 8.06 1.88 11.32
C PHE A 55 7.63 0.52 10.74
N ARG A 56 6.73 -0.17 11.43
CA ARG A 56 6.34 -1.54 11.02
C ARG A 56 5.37 -1.55 9.85
N GLN A 57 4.44 -0.61 9.78
CA GLN A 57 3.39 -0.61 8.77
C GLN A 57 3.76 0.11 7.48
N ASN A 58 4.63 1.14 7.54
CA ASN A 58 4.88 2.02 6.40
C ASN A 58 6.34 2.02 5.95
N LEU A 59 7.30 1.69 6.82
CA LEU A 59 8.71 1.65 6.44
C LEU A 59 9.15 0.25 6.02
N LEU A 60 8.87 -0.76 6.85
CA LEU A 60 9.27 -2.15 6.57
C LEU A 60 8.35 -2.86 5.57
N GLY A 61 7.06 -2.53 5.57
CA GLY A 61 6.09 -3.01 4.61
C GLY A 61 5.50 -1.82 3.85
N LYS A 62 5.42 -1.92 2.52
CA LYS A 62 4.76 -0.93 1.69
C LYS A 62 3.83 -1.62 0.70
N ARG A 63 2.78 -0.89 0.30
CA ARG A 63 2.03 -1.26 -0.89
C ARG A 63 2.91 -0.99 -2.10
N VAL A 64 2.85 -1.89 -3.07
CA VAL A 64 3.67 -1.83 -4.28
C VAL A 64 2.76 -1.88 -5.49
N ASP A 65 3.09 -1.07 -6.49
CA ASP A 65 2.45 -1.12 -7.81
C ASP A 65 2.90 -2.35 -8.59
N TYR A 66 2.26 -2.62 -9.74
CA TYR A 66 2.53 -3.79 -10.57
C TYR A 66 2.44 -5.11 -9.79
N SER A 67 1.44 -5.21 -8.90
CA SER A 67 1.17 -6.39 -8.10
C SER A 67 -0.28 -6.87 -8.25
N GLY A 68 -0.50 -8.17 -8.06
CA GLY A 68 -1.80 -8.80 -8.18
C GLY A 68 -2.00 -9.94 -7.18
N ARG A 69 -3.26 -10.34 -6.96
CA ARG A 69 -3.62 -11.49 -6.14
C ARG A 69 -4.79 -12.22 -6.78
N SER A 70 -4.70 -13.55 -6.83
CA SER A 70 -5.81 -14.42 -7.23
C SER A 70 -5.81 -15.71 -6.41
N VAL A 71 -6.85 -16.52 -6.61
CA VAL A 71 -6.93 -17.87 -6.05
C VAL A 71 -6.01 -18.79 -6.84
N ILE A 72 -5.31 -19.68 -6.14
CA ILE A 72 -4.44 -20.69 -6.74
C ILE A 72 -5.22 -21.97 -7.04
N THR A 73 -4.97 -22.56 -8.21
CA THR A 73 -5.49 -23.87 -8.62
C THR A 73 -4.34 -24.76 -9.08
N VAL A 74 -4.54 -26.07 -9.11
CA VAL A 74 -3.51 -27.03 -9.54
C VAL A 74 -3.42 -27.03 -11.07
N GLY A 75 -2.22 -26.81 -11.60
CA GLY A 75 -1.92 -26.87 -13.05
C GLY A 75 -0.98 -28.03 -13.38
N PRO A 76 -1.49 -29.27 -13.56
CA PRO A 76 -0.66 -30.47 -13.66
C PRO A 76 0.21 -30.55 -14.92
N THR A 77 -0.05 -29.71 -15.93
CA THR A 77 0.68 -29.69 -17.21
C THR A 77 1.86 -28.72 -17.23
N LEU A 78 2.06 -27.94 -16.17
CA LEU A 78 3.12 -26.92 -16.08
C LEU A 78 4.45 -27.52 -15.67
N ARG A 79 5.56 -26.96 -16.18
CA ARG A 79 6.92 -27.29 -15.72
C ARG A 79 7.22 -26.57 -14.40
N LEU A 80 8.25 -27.02 -13.69
CA LEU A 80 8.63 -26.47 -12.36
C LEU A 80 8.91 -24.95 -12.37
N HIS A 81 9.45 -24.42 -13.47
CA HIS A 81 9.78 -22.99 -13.63
C HIS A 81 8.62 -22.17 -14.23
N GLN A 82 7.41 -22.74 -14.33
CA GLN A 82 6.27 -22.11 -14.98
C GLN A 82 5.11 -21.91 -14.00
N CYS A 83 4.33 -20.85 -14.24
CA CYS A 83 3.07 -20.62 -13.57
C CYS A 83 2.01 -20.13 -14.56
N GLY A 84 0.75 -20.51 -14.34
CA GLY A 84 -0.37 -19.97 -15.09
C GLY A 84 -0.79 -18.61 -14.53
N LEU A 85 -0.88 -17.61 -15.40
CA LEU A 85 -1.37 -16.27 -15.04
C LEU A 85 -2.66 -15.96 -15.82
N PRO A 86 -3.75 -15.53 -15.16
CA PRO A 86 -4.96 -15.11 -15.87
C PRO A 86 -4.66 -13.99 -16.86
N LYS A 87 -5.15 -14.12 -18.11
CA LYS A 87 -4.90 -13.15 -19.19
C LYS A 87 -5.18 -11.70 -18.79
N LYS A 88 -6.30 -11.45 -18.09
CA LYS A 88 -6.67 -10.11 -17.59
C LYS A 88 -5.67 -9.57 -16.56
N MET A 89 -5.15 -10.43 -15.68
CA MET A 89 -4.15 -10.03 -14.71
C MET A 89 -2.82 -9.71 -15.39
N ALA A 90 -2.40 -10.54 -16.35
CA ALA A 90 -1.20 -10.28 -17.15
C ALA A 90 -1.33 -8.94 -17.91
N LEU A 91 -2.49 -8.69 -18.52
CA LEU A 91 -2.76 -7.45 -19.23
C LEU A 91 -2.56 -6.22 -18.33
N GLU A 92 -3.08 -6.25 -17.11
CA GLU A 92 -2.94 -5.17 -16.13
C GLU A 92 -1.49 -4.99 -15.64
N LEU A 93 -0.81 -6.08 -15.29
CA LEU A 93 0.55 -6.03 -14.75
C LEU A 93 1.56 -5.51 -15.78
N PHE A 94 1.37 -5.85 -17.06
CA PHE A 94 2.32 -5.53 -18.12
C PHE A 94 1.90 -4.32 -18.97
N LYS A 95 0.87 -3.54 -18.57
CA LYS A 95 0.35 -2.38 -19.32
C LYS A 95 1.41 -1.46 -19.92
N PRO A 96 2.43 -0.97 -19.16
CA PRO A 96 3.42 -0.06 -19.73
C PRO A 96 4.25 -0.69 -20.86
N PHE A 97 4.59 -1.97 -20.72
CA PHE A 97 5.36 -2.72 -21.72
C PHE A 97 4.54 -2.94 -22.99
N ILE A 98 3.25 -3.26 -22.84
CA ILE A 98 2.31 -3.42 -23.95
C ILE A 98 2.16 -2.09 -24.71
N TYR A 99 2.01 -0.97 -24.00
CA TYR A 99 1.92 0.36 -24.64
C TYR A 99 3.17 0.69 -25.45
N SER A 100 4.35 0.43 -24.89
CA SER A 100 5.62 0.65 -25.58
C SER A 100 5.73 -0.20 -26.85
N LYS A 101 5.38 -1.50 -26.76
CA LYS A 101 5.40 -2.40 -27.92
C LYS A 101 4.40 -2.00 -29.00
N LEU A 102 3.16 -1.67 -28.63
CA LEU A 102 2.12 -1.20 -29.56
C LEU A 102 2.57 0.02 -30.35
N GLN A 103 3.29 0.96 -29.71
CA GLN A 103 3.85 2.12 -30.41
C GLN A 103 5.03 1.74 -31.30
N SER A 104 5.95 0.90 -30.81
CA SER A 104 7.15 0.50 -31.57
C SER A 104 6.82 -0.24 -32.86
N LEU A 105 5.74 -1.02 -32.86
CA LEU A 105 5.27 -1.80 -34.01
C LEU A 105 4.31 -0.99 -34.92
N GLY A 106 4.03 0.27 -34.58
CA GLY A 106 3.16 1.13 -35.38
C GLY A 106 1.65 0.88 -35.25
N TYR A 107 1.22 -0.03 -34.38
CA TYR A 107 -0.20 -0.29 -34.12
C TYR A 107 -0.91 0.91 -33.46
N ALA A 108 -0.18 1.69 -32.66
CA ALA A 108 -0.69 2.89 -32.02
C ALA A 108 0.23 4.09 -32.24
N SER A 109 -0.32 5.19 -32.76
CA SER A 109 0.44 6.45 -32.95
C SER A 109 0.74 7.17 -31.64
N THR A 110 -0.06 6.99 -30.60
CA THR A 110 0.09 7.65 -29.29
C THR A 110 -0.19 6.71 -28.13
N ILE A 111 0.31 7.03 -26.93
CA ILE A 111 0.02 6.27 -25.70
C ILE A 111 -1.49 6.25 -25.41
N LYS A 112 -2.21 7.35 -25.71
CA LYS A 112 -3.67 7.41 -25.54
C LYS A 112 -4.39 6.42 -26.45
N ALA A 113 -3.95 6.30 -27.71
CA ALA A 113 -4.48 5.30 -28.64
C ALA A 113 -4.18 3.88 -28.14
N ALA A 114 -2.94 3.60 -27.73
CA ALA A 114 -2.54 2.30 -27.18
C ALA A 114 -3.38 1.92 -25.95
N LYS A 115 -3.60 2.86 -25.03
CA LYS A 115 -4.47 2.67 -23.86
C LYS A 115 -5.89 2.26 -24.26
N LYS A 116 -6.48 2.95 -25.25
CA LYS A 116 -7.82 2.64 -25.76
C LYS A 116 -7.88 1.28 -26.45
N MET A 117 -6.82 0.86 -27.14
CA MET A 117 -6.72 -0.48 -27.74
C MET A 117 -6.69 -1.58 -26.68
N VAL A 118 -5.91 -1.39 -25.61
CA VAL A 118 -5.83 -2.32 -24.48
C VAL A 118 -7.15 -2.41 -23.71
N GLU A 119 -7.82 -1.28 -23.46
CA GLU A 119 -9.14 -1.25 -22.80
C GLU A 119 -10.23 -1.94 -23.63
N ARG A 120 -10.08 -1.97 -24.95
CA ARG A 120 -10.99 -2.67 -25.88
C ARG A 120 -10.61 -4.13 -26.10
N GLU A 121 -9.54 -4.62 -25.48
CA GLU A 121 -9.04 -6.01 -25.61
C GLU A 121 -8.88 -6.45 -27.07
N LEU A 122 -8.37 -5.56 -27.94
CA LEU A 122 -8.20 -5.85 -29.37
C LEU A 122 -7.28 -7.06 -29.62
N PRO A 123 -7.48 -7.83 -30.70
CA PRO A 123 -6.72 -9.05 -30.99
C PRO A 123 -5.19 -8.89 -30.91
N GLU A 124 -4.67 -7.79 -31.45
CA GLU A 124 -3.22 -7.49 -31.55
C GLU A 124 -2.58 -7.34 -30.16
N VAL A 125 -3.37 -6.94 -29.15
CA VAL A 125 -2.92 -6.79 -27.78
C VAL A 125 -2.53 -8.15 -27.18
N TRP A 126 -3.22 -9.22 -27.56
CA TRP A 126 -2.94 -10.57 -27.05
C TRP A 126 -1.63 -11.14 -27.59
N ASP A 127 -1.34 -10.89 -28.87
CA ASP A 127 -0.08 -11.30 -29.49
C ASP A 127 1.10 -10.53 -28.90
N ILE A 128 0.95 -9.22 -28.70
CA ILE A 128 1.95 -8.40 -28.03
C ILE A 128 2.14 -8.82 -26.58
N LEU A 129 1.06 -9.14 -25.86
CA LEU A 129 1.16 -9.65 -24.49
C LEU A 129 1.97 -10.94 -24.45
N ALA A 130 1.73 -11.88 -25.37
CA ALA A 130 2.48 -13.13 -25.45
C ALA A 130 3.98 -12.92 -25.73
N ASP A 131 4.32 -11.89 -26.52
CA ASP A 131 5.70 -11.49 -26.77
C ASP A 131 6.35 -10.85 -25.53
N VAL A 132 5.64 -9.93 -24.87
CA VAL A 132 6.12 -9.19 -23.69
C VAL A 132 6.38 -10.09 -22.49
N ILE A 133 5.54 -11.11 -22.27
CA ILE A 133 5.69 -12.03 -21.13
C ILE A 133 6.73 -13.12 -21.38
N ARG A 134 7.23 -13.28 -22.62
CA ARG A 134 8.21 -14.30 -22.96
C ARG A 134 9.51 -13.99 -22.22
N GLU A 135 9.98 -14.96 -21.43
CA GLU A 135 11.20 -14.84 -20.60
C GLU A 135 11.19 -13.66 -19.60
N HIS A 136 10.00 -13.15 -19.24
CA HIS A 136 9.83 -12.12 -18.22
C HIS A 136 9.31 -12.75 -16.92
N PRO A 137 10.18 -13.06 -15.94
CA PRO A 137 9.78 -13.77 -14.73
C PRO A 137 8.85 -12.93 -13.86
N VAL A 138 7.95 -13.62 -13.14
CA VAL A 138 7.08 -13.02 -12.13
C VAL A 138 7.38 -13.61 -10.76
N LEU A 139 7.13 -12.84 -9.70
CA LEU A 139 7.30 -13.29 -8.32
C LEU A 139 5.96 -13.74 -7.73
N LEU A 140 5.92 -14.97 -7.22
CA LEU A 140 4.77 -15.52 -6.51
C LEU A 140 5.04 -15.52 -5.01
N ASN A 141 4.05 -15.14 -4.21
CA ASN A 141 4.15 -15.13 -2.76
C ASN A 141 2.83 -15.59 -2.12
N ARG A 142 2.92 -16.38 -1.05
CA ARG A 142 1.78 -16.80 -0.23
C ARG A 142 2.03 -16.46 1.23
N ALA A 143 1.14 -15.67 1.82
CA ALA A 143 1.19 -15.38 3.25
C ALA A 143 0.70 -16.59 4.08
N PRO A 144 1.30 -16.87 5.25
CA PRO A 144 2.50 -16.23 5.82
C PRO A 144 3.81 -16.71 5.16
N THR A 145 4.74 -15.78 4.92
CA THR A 145 6.09 -16.08 4.40
C THR A 145 7.01 -16.46 5.56
N LEU A 146 7.33 -17.75 5.72
CA LEU A 146 8.11 -18.27 6.85
C LEU A 146 9.61 -18.37 6.56
N HIS A 147 9.98 -18.59 5.30
CA HIS A 147 11.36 -18.73 4.82
C HIS A 147 11.51 -18.05 3.45
N ARG A 148 12.75 -18.02 2.94
CA ARG A 148 13.09 -17.47 1.62
C ARG A 148 12.70 -18.39 0.47
#